data_AF-A0A1A7YWW1-F1
#
_entry.id   AF-A0A1A7YWW1-F1
#
_cell.length_a   1.000
_cell.length_b   1.000
_cell.length_c   1.000
_cell.angle_alpha   90.00
_cell.angle_beta   90.00
_cell.angle_gamma   90.00
#
_symmetry.space_group_name_H-M   'P 1'
#
loop_
_entity.id
_entity.type
_entity.pdbx_description
1 polymer ?
#
loop_
_entity_poly.entity_id
_entity_poly.type
_entity_poly.pdbx_seq_one_letter_code
_entity_poly.pdbx_strand_id
1 'polypeptide(L)' 'MWCPHSEQDEPNLRLCAGRKSVCLISEGDHVTLDRNHDYYFQVQAQLHIVEAEYCDFVVWNHKDVFFERILPDVEFCDS' A
#
# COMPACT_ATOMS: atom_id res chain seq x y z
N MET A 1 -4.80 6.53 -3.09
CA MET A 1 -3.52 6.86 -3.76
C MET A 1 -2.64 7.59 -2.76
N TRP A 2 -1.33 7.33 -2.77
CA TRP A 2 -0.39 7.96 -1.84
C TRP A 2 0.93 8.33 -2.54
N CYS A 3 1.54 9.45 -2.13
CA CYS A 3 2.80 9.96 -2.66
C CYS A 3 3.76 10.32 -1.51
N PRO A 4 4.93 9.67 -1.39
CA PRO A 4 5.97 10.09 -0.46
C PRO A 4 6.63 11.39 -0.93
N HIS A 5 6.34 12.51 -0.26
CA HIS A 5 7.02 13.78 -0.58
C HIS A 5 8.54 13.70 -0.38
N SER A 6 9.00 12.92 0.61
CA SER A 6 10.43 12.74 0.89
C SER A 6 11.17 11.87 -0.14
N GLU A 7 10.44 11.08 -0.93
CA GLU A 7 11.01 10.13 -1.92
C GLU A 7 10.55 10.47 -3.34
N GLN A 8 10.21 11.75 -3.58
CA GLN A 8 9.60 12.20 -4.84
C GLN A 8 10.51 11.98 -6.07
N ASP A 9 11.84 11.97 -5.86
CA ASP A 9 12.86 11.85 -6.90
C ASP A 9 13.55 10.48 -6.94
N GLU A 10 13.18 9.55 -6.04
CA GLU A 10 13.75 8.21 -6.04
C GLU A 10 13.32 7.44 -7.30
N PRO A 11 14.24 6.77 -8.01
CA PRO A 11 13.95 6.17 -9.31
C PRO A 11 13.11 4.89 -9.19
N ASN A 12 13.03 4.29 -8.01
CA ASN A 12 12.29 3.06 -7.81
C ASN A 12 11.70 3.00 -6.40
N LEU A 13 10.38 2.97 -6.30
CA LEU A 13 9.66 2.97 -5.02
C LEU A 13 9.94 1.69 -4.22
N ARG A 14 10.26 0.58 -4.88
CA ARG A 14 10.58 -0.69 -4.21
C ARG A 14 11.88 -0.62 -3.44
N LEU A 15 12.84 0.20 -3.87
CA LEU A 15 14.09 0.43 -3.12
C LEU A 15 13.88 1.24 -1.83
N CYS A 16 12.73 1.92 -1.74
CA CYS A 16 12.37 2.73 -0.57
C CYS A 16 11.53 1.93 0.44
N ALA A 17 11.18 0.68 0.13
CA ALA A 17 10.44 -0.19 1.02
C ALA A 17 11.20 -0.39 2.35
N GLY A 18 10.48 -0.31 3.47
CA GLY A 18 11.02 -0.35 4.83
C GLY A 18 11.52 0.99 5.38
N ARG A 19 11.56 2.08 4.57
CA ARG A 19 11.80 3.42 5.10
C ARG A 19 10.55 3.89 5.85
N LYS A 20 10.71 4.52 7.01
CA LYS A 20 9.58 5.09 7.79
C LYS A 20 8.76 6.12 7.02
N SER A 21 9.38 6.77 6.03
CA SER A 21 8.73 7.73 5.13
C SER A 21 7.75 7.08 4.15
N VAL A 22 7.77 5.74 4.00
CA VAL A 22 7.06 4.97 2.97
C VAL A 22 6.19 3.89 3.61
N CYS A 23 4.98 3.72 3.06
CA CYS A 23 4.03 2.70 3.54
C CYS A 23 4.29 1.29 2.96
N LEU A 24 5.40 1.10 2.24
CA LEU A 24 5.75 -0.14 1.59
C LEU A 24 6.80 -0.90 2.41
N ILE A 25 6.69 -2.21 2.46
CA ILE A 25 7.67 -3.14 3.07
C ILE A 25 8.12 -4.17 2.04
N SER A 26 9.32 -4.71 2.26
CA SER A 26 9.83 -5.83 1.46
C SER A 26 9.56 -7.14 2.19
N GLU A 27 8.79 -8.02 1.57
CA GLU A 27 8.56 -9.39 2.02
C GLU A 27 9.25 -10.34 1.05
N GLY A 28 10.49 -10.71 1.38
CA GLY A 28 11.36 -11.49 0.49
C GLY A 28 11.68 -10.72 -0.79
N ASP A 29 11.30 -11.29 -1.94
CA ASP A 29 11.51 -10.70 -3.27
C ASP A 29 10.36 -9.77 -3.71
N HIS A 30 9.32 -9.64 -2.88
CA HIS A 30 8.13 -8.84 -3.16
C HIS A 30 8.10 -7.58 -2.32
N VAL A 31 7.49 -6.52 -2.87
CA VAL A 31 7.18 -5.31 -2.13
C VAL A 31 5.68 -5.22 -2.01
N THR A 32 5.20 -4.91 -0.81
CA THR A 32 3.78 -4.86 -0.45
C THR A 32 3.53 -3.66 0.46
N LEU A 33 2.27 -3.26 0.59
CA LEU A 33 1.77 -2.31 1.57
C LEU A 33 1.87 -2.96 2.94
N ASP A 34 2.48 -2.24 3.88
CA ASP A 34 2.59 -2.70 5.26
C ASP A 34 1.19 -2.91 5.86
N ARG A 35 0.92 -4.16 6.26
CA ARG A 35 -0.36 -4.57 6.84
C ARG A 35 -0.62 -3.93 8.22
N ASN A 36 0.40 -3.33 8.83
CA ASN A 36 0.29 -2.59 10.09
C ASN A 36 0.17 -1.07 9.87
N HIS A 37 0.22 -0.58 8.63
CA HIS A 37 0.13 0.85 8.35
C HIS A 37 -1.33 1.29 8.19
N ASP A 38 -1.64 2.51 8.65
CA ASP A 38 -2.96 3.14 8.55
C ASP A 38 -3.63 3.06 7.17
N TYR A 39 -2.86 3.03 6.07
CA TYR A 39 -3.41 2.92 4.73
C TYR A 39 -4.01 1.54 4.45
N TYR A 40 -3.44 0.47 5.02
CA TYR A 40 -4.02 -0.86 4.89
C TYR A 40 -5.39 -0.90 5.56
N PHE A 41 -5.50 -0.37 6.79
CA PHE A 41 -6.77 -0.28 7.51
C PHE A 41 -7.80 0.58 6.78
N GLN A 42 -7.39 1.72 6.20
CA GLN A 42 -8.30 2.56 5.39
C GLN A 42 -8.84 1.82 4.17
N VAL A 43 -7.99 1.09 3.45
CA VAL A 43 -8.40 0.32 2.28
C VAL A 43 -9.33 -0.82 2.67
N GLN A 44 -9.03 -1.55 3.76
CA GLN A 44 -9.90 -2.62 4.25
C GLN A 44 -11.27 -2.10 4.67
N ALA A 45 -11.33 -0.97 5.39
CA ALA A 45 -12.59 -0.34 5.75
C ALA A 45 -13.41 0.07 4.51
N GLN A 46 -12.76 0.64 3.49
CA GLN A 46 -13.42 1.02 2.24
C GLN A 46 -13.96 -0.20 1.50
N LEU A 47 -13.15 -1.26 1.36
CA LEU A 47 -13.53 -2.52 0.73
C LEU A 47 -14.76 -3.14 1.41
N HIS A 48 -14.78 -3.13 2.74
CA HIS A 48 -15.88 -3.68 3.53
C HIS A 48 -17.17 -2.86 3.36
N ILE A 49 -17.09 -1.52 3.46
CA ILE A 49 -18.26 -0.64 3.36
C ILE A 49 -18.93 -0.72 1.99
N VAL A 50 -18.14 -0.82 0.92
CA VAL A 50 -18.66 -0.81 -0.46
C VAL A 50 -18.88 -2.21 -1.02
N GLU A 51 -18.60 -3.26 -0.24
CA GLU A 51 -18.65 -4.66 -0.65
C GLU A 51 -17.87 -4.94 -1.95
N ALA A 52 -16.73 -4.27 -2.14
CA ALA A 52 -15.89 -4.45 -3.33
C ALA A 52 -15.04 -5.71 -3.23
N GLU A 53 -14.82 -6.36 -4.37
CA GLU A 53 -13.99 -7.57 -4.45
C GLU A 53 -12.49 -7.29 -4.32
N TYR A 54 -12.04 -6.07 -4.64
CA TYR A 54 -10.65 -5.64 -4.51
C TYR A 54 -10.51 -4.11 -4.59
N CYS A 55 -9.38 -3.60 -4.12
CA CYS A 55 -8.94 -2.23 -4.31
C CYS A 55 -7.52 -2.24 -4.90
N ASP A 56 -7.32 -1.57 -6.04
CA ASP A 56 -5.96 -1.34 -6.55
C ASP A 56 -5.37 -0.13 -5.82
N PHE A 57 -4.43 -0.40 -4.91
CA PHE A 57 -3.69 0.61 -4.17
C PHE A 57 -2.50 1.09 -4.99
N VAL A 58 -2.42 2.42 -5.14
CA VAL A 58 -1.39 3.07 -5.97
C VAL A 58 -0.50 3.94 -5.11
N VAL A 59 0.80 3.66 -5.15
CA VAL A 59 1.87 4.52 -4.62
C VAL A 59 2.63 5.08 -5.81
N TRP A 60 2.84 6.39 -5.86
CA TRP A 60 3.51 7.02 -7.00
C TRP A 60 4.46 8.11 -6.53
N ASN A 61 5.49 8.36 -7.33
CA ASN A 61 6.35 9.53 -7.25
C ASN A 61 6.62 10.09 -8.66
N HIS A 62 7.56 11.02 -8.84
CA HIS A 62 7.81 11.62 -10.16
C HIS A 62 8.51 10.67 -11.15
N LYS A 63 9.00 9.51 -10.69
CA LYS A 63 9.85 8.60 -11.47
C LYS A 63 9.26 7.20 -11.64
N ASP A 64 8.36 6.79 -10.75
CA ASP A 64 7.86 5.43 -10.64
C ASP A 64 6.44 5.39 -10.09
N VAL A 65 5.72 4.31 -10.44
CA VAL A 65 4.38 4.03 -9.95
C VAL A 65 4.30 2.56 -9.56
N PHE A 66 3.96 2.31 -8.31
CA PHE A 66 3.73 1.00 -7.73
C PHE A 66 2.24 0.74 -7.58
N PHE A 67 1.81 -0.45 -7.99
CA PHE A 67 0.45 -0.93 -7.88
C PHE A 67 0.42 -2.21 -7.06
N GLU A 68 -0.52 -2.28 -6.13
CA GLU A 68 -0.84 -3.51 -5.42
C GLU A 68 -2.35 -3.71 -5.39
N ARG A 69 -2.79 -4.92 -5.73
CA ARG A 69 -4.18 -5.31 -5.55
C ARG A 69 -4.39 -5.82 -4.14
N ILE A 70 -5.23 -5.11 -3.39
CA ILE A 70 -5.62 -5.48 -2.04
C ILE A 70 -6.99 -6.16 -2.11
N LEU A 71 -7.08 -7.36 -1.56
CA LEU A 71 -8.34 -8.10 -1.42
C LEU A 71 -8.95 -7.80 -0.05
N PRO A 72 -10.29 -7.90 0.09
CA PRO A 72 -10.95 -7.86 1.38
C PRO A 72 -10.35 -8.91 2.31
N ASP A 73 -9.94 -8.45 3.48
CA ASP A 73 -9.42 -9.30 4.55
C ASP A 73 -10.58 -9.63 5.50
N VAL A 74 -11.13 -10.82 5.33
CA VAL A 74 -12.34 -11.26 6.05
C VAL A 74 -12.05 -11.44 7.54
N GLU A 75 -10.83 -11.83 7.90
CA GLU A 75 -10.43 -12.00 9.30
C GLU A 75 -10.25 -10.64 10.02
N PHE A 76 -9.97 -9.56 9.28
CA PHE A 76 -9.86 -8.21 9.83
C PHE A 76 -11.22 -7.61 10.24
N CYS A 77 -12.32 -8.00 9.57
CA CYS A 77 -13.64 -7.39 9.79
C CYS A 77 -14.53 -8.14 10.80
N ASP A 78 -14.17 -9.36 11.19
CA ASP A 78 -14.96 -10.23 12.08
C ASP A 78 -14.57 -10.12 13.59
N SER A 79 -13.72 -9.15 13.98
CA SER A 79 -13.25 -8.93 15.36
C SER A 79 -13.95 -7.77 16.09
#